data_AF-A0A4R3QJX4-F1
#
_entry.id   AF-A0A4R3QJX4-F1
#
_cell.length_a   1.000
_cell.length_b   1.000
_cell.length_c   1.000
_cell.angle_alpha   90.00
_cell.angle_beta   90.00
_cell.angle_gamma   90.00
#
_symmetry.space_group_name_H-M   'P 1'
#
loop_
_entity.id
_entity.type
_entity.pdbx_description
1 polymer ?
#
loop_
_entity_poly.entity_id
_entity_poly.type
_entity_poly.pdbx_seq_one_letter_code
_entity_poly.pdbx_strand_id
1 'polypeptide(L)'
;MSRDSKMDVHLDVSNAGYVGRMDVIEGPTGRRRRTDAEKMRIAAESLVAGARVSEVARRYGVTRWQIYDWRKHLQDGRLAVDGRSTSAPAFATLMVDEPPTGRVIVDVVVGDVIVRAGRDAEEAHLARVIRAARMAR
;
A
#
# COMPACT_ATOMS: atom_id res chain seq x y z
N MET A 1 4.78 39.20 -10.95
CA MET A 1 6.21 38.85 -10.97
C MET A 1 6.70 38.82 -9.53
N SER A 2 6.64 37.66 -8.87
CA SER A 2 7.07 37.51 -7.47
C SER A 2 8.54 37.09 -7.46
N ARG A 3 9.39 37.85 -6.77
CA ARG A 3 10.81 37.50 -6.57
C ARG A 3 10.91 36.63 -5.32
N ASP A 4 11.28 35.38 -5.53
CA ASP A 4 11.59 34.41 -4.48
C ASP A 4 12.95 34.76 -3.86
N SER A 5 12.96 34.96 -2.53
CA SER A 5 14.13 35.35 -1.77
C SER A 5 14.93 34.11 -1.38
N LYS A 6 16.01 33.86 -2.12
CA LYS A 6 17.04 32.88 -1.78
C LYS A 6 17.78 33.33 -0.50
N MET A 7 17.58 32.61 0.60
CA MET A 7 18.42 32.76 1.79
C MET A 7 19.65 31.87 1.65
N ASP A 8 20.79 32.48 1.35
CA ASP A 8 22.10 31.83 1.46
C ASP A 8 22.53 31.85 2.93
N VAL A 9 22.44 30.69 3.58
CA VAL A 9 22.95 30.49 4.95
C VAL A 9 24.46 30.35 4.87
N HIS A 10 25.19 31.44 5.17
CA HIS A 10 26.61 31.38 5.42
C HIS A 10 26.84 30.88 6.85
N LEU A 11 27.28 29.63 7.01
CA LEU A 11 27.69 29.13 8.32
C LEU A 11 29.10 29.64 8.61
N ASP A 12 29.20 30.72 9.38
CA ASP A 12 30.47 31.21 9.93
C ASP A 12 30.93 30.23 11.03
N VAL A 13 31.84 29.32 10.67
CA VAL A 13 32.50 28.45 11.63
C VAL A 13 33.82 29.10 12.01
N SER A 14 33.81 29.83 13.13
CA SER A 14 35.02 30.39 13.73
C SER A 14 35.94 29.24 14.17
N ASN A 15 37.05 29.04 13.45
CA ASN A 15 38.01 27.95 13.67
C ASN A 15 39.01 28.23 14.83
N ALA A 16 38.56 28.87 15.91
CA ALA A 16 39.40 29.17 17.06
C ALA A 16 39.11 28.17 18.19
N GLY A 17 39.90 27.08 18.25
CA GLY A 17 40.17 26.40 19.52
C GLY A 17 39.45 25.08 19.84
N TYR A 18 38.93 24.33 18.87
CA TYR A 18 38.50 22.96 19.16
C TYR A 18 39.70 21.99 19.14
N VAL A 19 40.25 21.66 20.31
CA VAL A 19 41.16 20.52 20.50
C VAL A 19 40.36 19.35 21.06
N GLY A 20 39.41 18.84 20.28
CA GLY A 20 38.81 17.53 20.53
C GLY A 20 39.55 16.48 19.73
N ARG A 21 39.89 15.35 20.37
CA ARG A 21 40.43 14.18 19.69
C ARG A 21 39.44 13.72 18.61
N MET A 22 39.82 13.90 17.35
CA MET A 22 39.07 13.39 16.21
C MET A 22 39.49 11.94 15.99
N ASP A 23 38.74 11.01 16.56
CA ASP A 23 38.89 9.61 16.20
C ASP A 23 38.31 9.43 14.80
N VAL A 24 39.21 9.36 13.81
CA VAL A 24 38.87 8.97 12.44
C VAL A 24 38.49 7.50 12.50
N ILE A 25 37.19 7.21 12.37
CA ILE A 25 36.73 5.83 12.21
C ILE A 25 37.18 5.39 10.81
N GLU A 26 38.25 4.59 10.76
CA GLU A 26 38.73 3.98 9.54
C GLU A 26 37.62 3.10 8.94
N GLY A 27 37.04 3.61 7.86
CA GLY A 27 35.93 3.01 7.11
C GLY A 27 35.63 3.92 5.91
N PRO A 28 34.87 3.47 4.90
CA PRO A 28 34.58 4.29 3.72
C PRO A 28 34.02 5.65 4.14
N THR A 29 34.85 6.70 4.03
CA THR A 29 34.53 8.03 4.50
C THR A 29 33.45 8.64 3.60
N GLY A 30 32.22 8.75 4.11
CA GLY A 30 31.13 9.49 3.46
C GLY A 30 29.76 8.78 3.47
N ARG A 31 28.74 9.46 2.93
CA ARG A 31 27.45 8.82 2.63
C ARG A 31 27.67 7.79 1.53
N ARG A 32 27.70 6.49 1.87
CA ARG A 32 27.77 5.39 0.90
C ARG A 32 26.73 5.58 -0.19
N ARG A 33 27.18 5.84 -1.43
CA ARG A 33 26.32 5.84 -2.61
C ARG A 33 25.93 4.39 -2.89
N ARG A 34 24.63 4.11 -2.87
CA ARG A 34 24.06 2.80 -3.19
C ARG A 34 23.47 2.83 -4.59
N THR A 35 23.68 1.76 -5.35
CA THR A 35 23.06 1.59 -6.66
C THR A 35 21.55 1.41 -6.50
N ASP A 36 20.78 1.71 -7.54
CA ASP A 36 19.31 1.53 -7.49
C ASP A 36 18.94 0.06 -7.31
N ALA A 37 19.70 -0.86 -7.89
CA ALA A 37 19.58 -2.30 -7.64
C ALA A 37 19.77 -2.66 -6.15
N GLU A 38 20.72 -2.04 -5.45
CA GLU A 38 20.91 -2.25 -4.02
C GLU A 38 19.74 -1.67 -3.21
N LYS A 39 19.28 -0.46 -3.54
CA LYS A 39 18.12 0.16 -2.86
C LYS A 39 16.85 -0.69 -3.03
N MET A 40 16.60 -1.22 -4.24
CA MET A 40 15.46 -2.09 -4.52
C MET A 40 15.51 -3.37 -3.73
N ARG A 41 16.68 -4.02 -3.66
CA ARG A 41 16.84 -5.24 -2.85
C ARG A 41 16.48 -5.00 -1.39
N ILE A 42 16.99 -3.91 -0.81
CA ILE A 42 16.73 -3.54 0.59
C ILE A 42 15.24 -3.21 0.80
N ALA A 43 14.64 -2.44 -0.11
CA ALA A 43 13.23 -2.08 -0.04
C ALA A 43 12.32 -3.31 -0.16
N ALA A 44 12.60 -4.22 -1.10
CA ALA A 44 11.86 -5.46 -1.30
C ALA A 44 11.97 -6.39 -0.09
N GLU A 45 13.17 -6.55 0.50
CA GLU A 45 13.35 -7.35 1.71
C GLU A 45 12.53 -6.79 2.89
N SER A 46 12.44 -5.47 3.01
CA SER A 46 11.62 -4.82 4.04
C SER A 46 10.10 -4.95 3.85
N LEU A 47 9.66 -5.41 2.67
CA LEU A 47 8.26 -5.63 2.31
C LEU A 47 7.80 -7.07 2.59
N VAL A 48 8.71 -8.00 2.89
CA VAL A 48 8.38 -9.40 3.21
C VAL A 48 7.51 -9.45 4.46
N ALA A 49 6.48 -10.31 4.46
CA ALA A 49 5.61 -10.49 5.62
C ALA A 49 6.42 -10.88 6.87
N GLY A 50 6.21 -10.16 7.97
CA GLY A 50 6.96 -10.36 9.22
C GLY A 50 8.32 -9.64 9.28
N ALA A 51 8.78 -8.98 8.20
CA ALA A 51 10.02 -8.23 8.21
C ALA A 51 9.92 -6.98 9.11
N ARG A 52 10.92 -6.77 9.97
CA ARG A 52 11.07 -5.57 10.79
C ARG A 52 12.03 -4.59 10.12
N VAL A 53 11.52 -3.41 9.76
CA VAL A 53 12.31 -2.36 9.08
C VAL A 53 13.56 -1.96 9.89
N SER A 54 13.50 -1.98 11.23
CA SER A 54 14.65 -1.73 12.10
C SER A 54 15.76 -2.78 11.96
N GLU A 55 15.40 -4.04 11.81
CA GLU A 55 16.36 -5.15 11.65
C GLU A 55 17.02 -5.10 10.27
N VAL A 56 16.22 -4.84 9.23
CA VAL A 56 16.72 -4.63 7.85
C VAL A 56 17.65 -3.41 7.81
N ALA A 57 17.27 -2.31 8.45
CA ALA A 57 18.10 -1.11 8.55
C ALA A 57 19.48 -1.38 9.16
N ARG A 58 19.50 -2.11 10.29
CA ARG A 58 20.74 -2.51 10.96
C ARG A 58 21.60 -3.43 10.10
N ARG A 59 20.99 -4.41 9.42
CA ARG A 59 21.69 -5.36 8.53
C ARG A 59 22.42 -4.65 7.40
N TYR A 60 21.80 -3.63 6.81
CA TYR A 60 22.34 -2.94 5.64
C TYR A 60 23.08 -1.64 5.97
N GLY A 61 23.18 -1.25 7.25
CA GLY A 61 23.77 0.03 7.65
C GLY A 61 23.07 1.23 6.99
N VAL A 62 21.74 1.22 7.01
CA VAL A 62 20.87 2.30 6.50
C VAL A 62 19.95 2.79 7.60
N THR A 63 19.42 4.00 7.45
CA THR A 63 18.38 4.48 8.36
C THR A 63 17.02 3.92 7.95
N ARG A 64 16.09 3.80 8.91
CA ARG A 64 14.70 3.42 8.63
C ARG A 64 14.04 4.36 7.62
N TRP A 65 14.35 5.66 7.71
CA TRP A 65 13.83 6.68 6.80
C TRP A 65 14.24 6.42 5.34
N GLN A 66 15.49 6.03 5.09
CA GLN A 66 15.94 5.65 3.74
C GLN A 66 15.16 4.45 3.19
N ILE A 67 14.85 3.46 4.04
CA ILE A 67 14.04 2.32 3.61
C ILE A 67 12.62 2.75 3.26
N TYR A 68 11.98 3.62 4.06
CA TYR A 68 10.64 4.13 3.74
C TYR A 68 10.62 4.91 2.43
N ASP A 69 11.61 5.79 2.23
CA ASP A 69 11.79 6.54 0.99
C ASP A 69 11.94 5.59 -0.21
N TRP A 70 12.79 4.56 -0.11
CA TRP A 70 12.98 3.59 -1.18
C TRP A 70 11.75 2.70 -1.41
N ARG A 71 10.97 2.35 -0.38
CA ARG A 71 9.69 1.64 -0.56
C ARG A 71 8.72 2.48 -1.38
N LYS A 72 8.62 3.78 -1.10
CA LYS A 72 7.79 4.70 -1.87
C LYS A 72 8.28 4.77 -3.31
N HIS A 73 9.57 4.98 -3.53
CA HIS A 73 10.13 5.01 -4.89
C HIS A 73 9.98 3.68 -5.64
N LEU A 74 10.01 2.55 -4.94
CA LEU A 74 9.76 1.23 -5.52
C LEU A 74 8.29 1.06 -5.95
N GLN A 75 7.34 1.48 -5.11
CA GLN A 75 5.91 1.46 -5.42
C GLN A 75 5.55 2.41 -6.57
N ASP A 76 6.20 3.57 -6.62
CA ASP A 76 6.03 4.56 -7.69
C ASP A 76 6.73 4.15 -9.00
N GLY A 77 7.44 3.01 -9.04
CA GLY A 77 8.21 2.56 -10.22
C GLY A 77 9.43 3.44 -10.55
N ARG A 78 9.89 4.25 -9.60
CA ARG A 78 10.98 5.23 -9.76
C ARG A 78 12.37 4.68 -9.45
N LEU A 79 12.45 3.50 -8.83
CA LEU A 79 13.68 2.71 -8.76
C LEU A 79 13.67 1.71 -9.92
N ALA A 80 14.45 1.98 -10.97
CA ALA A 80 14.60 1.10 -12.12
C ALA A 80 16.02 0.53 -12.19
N VAL A 81 16.15 -0.75 -12.59
CA VAL A 81 17.44 -1.26 -13.08
C VAL A 81 17.57 -0.78 -14.52
N ASP A 82 18.68 -0.15 -14.86
CA ASP A 82 19.03 0.20 -16.23
C ASP A 82 18.78 -1.02 -17.16
N GLY A 83 17.82 -0.87 -18.08
CA GLY A 83 17.62 -1.82 -19.19
C GLY A 83 16.27 -2.53 -19.31
N ARG A 84 15.33 -2.42 -18.36
CA ARG A 84 13.95 -2.88 -18.58
C ARG A 84 12.93 -1.94 -17.93
N SER A 85 12.74 -0.79 -18.57
CA SER A 85 11.49 -0.06 -18.44
C SER A 85 10.42 -0.82 -19.24
N THR A 86 9.86 -1.87 -18.65
CA THR A 86 8.53 -2.33 -19.05
C THR A 86 7.56 -1.67 -18.10
N SER A 87 7.23 -0.41 -18.41
CA SER A 87 6.08 0.27 -17.85
C SER A 87 4.82 -0.43 -18.35
N ALA A 88 4.43 -1.52 -17.69
CA ALA A 88 3.04 -1.90 -17.57
C ALA A 88 2.59 -1.47 -16.17
N PRO A 89 1.48 -0.75 -16.02
CA PRO A 89 1.02 -0.32 -14.70
C PRO A 89 0.77 -1.54 -13.81
N ALA A 90 1.21 -1.47 -12.56
CA ALA A 90 0.98 -2.48 -11.53
C ALA A 90 -0.49 -2.45 -11.06
N PHE A 91 -1.42 -2.76 -11.95
CA PHE A 91 -2.77 -3.10 -11.53
C PHE A 91 -2.74 -4.52 -10.96
N ALA A 92 -3.18 -4.67 -9.72
CA ALA A 92 -3.51 -5.99 -9.18
C ALA A 92 -4.66 -6.55 -10.01
N THR A 93 -4.55 -7.80 -10.46
CA THR A 93 -5.65 -8.52 -11.07
C THR A 93 -6.80 -8.58 -10.07
N LEU A 94 -7.92 -7.96 -10.41
CA LEU A 94 -9.15 -8.05 -9.62
C LEU A 94 -9.67 -9.49 -9.77
N MET A 95 -9.34 -10.34 -8.81
CA MET A 95 -9.99 -11.64 -8.66
C MET A 95 -11.39 -11.34 -8.11
N VAL A 96 -12.40 -11.38 -8.97
CA VAL A 96 -13.79 -11.42 -8.52
C VAL A 96 -13.95 -12.77 -7.84
N ASP A 97 -14.08 -12.78 -6.51
CA ASP A 97 -14.62 -13.96 -5.84
C ASP A 97 -15.95 -14.27 -6.51
N GLU A 98 -16.12 -15.51 -6.96
CA GLU A 98 -17.39 -16.00 -7.50
C GLU A 98 -18.47 -15.53 -6.52
N PRO A 99 -19.48 -14.75 -6.98
CA PRO A 99 -20.51 -14.24 -6.09
C PRO A 99 -21.00 -15.41 -5.26
N PRO A 100 -21.21 -15.25 -3.94
CA PRO A 100 -21.63 -16.37 -3.12
C PRO A 100 -22.82 -16.99 -3.84
N THR A 101 -22.68 -18.25 -4.23
CA THR A 101 -23.76 -19.11 -4.71
C THR A 101 -24.68 -19.43 -3.53
N GLY A 102 -24.96 -18.42 -2.70
CA GLY A 102 -26.03 -18.41 -1.73
C GLY A 102 -27.32 -18.26 -2.50
N ARG A 103 -28.29 -19.12 -2.20
CA ARG A 103 -29.67 -18.92 -2.59
C ARG A 103 -30.10 -17.52 -2.12
N VAL A 104 -30.26 -16.60 -3.07
CA VAL A 104 -30.86 -15.30 -2.80
C VAL A 104 -32.33 -15.55 -2.49
N ILE A 105 -32.70 -15.35 -1.23
CA ILE A 105 -34.06 -15.40 -0.74
C ILE A 105 -34.52 -13.96 -0.56
N VAL A 106 -35.66 -13.63 -1.18
CA VAL A 106 -36.33 -12.34 -1.06
C VAL A 106 -37.50 -12.50 -0.11
N ASP A 107 -37.59 -11.63 0.89
CA ASP A 107 -38.72 -11.56 1.81
C ASP A 107 -39.74 -10.54 1.28
N VAL A 108 -40.93 -11.02 0.94
CA VAL A 108 -42.07 -10.21 0.49
C VAL A 108 -43.05 -10.05 1.63
N VAL A 109 -43.29 -8.81 2.06
CA VAL A 109 -44.20 -8.51 3.17
C VAL A 109 -45.60 -8.20 2.63
N VAL A 110 -46.61 -8.91 3.13
CA VAL A 110 -48.03 -8.70 2.81
C VAL A 110 -48.80 -8.55 4.13
N GLY A 111 -48.99 -7.31 4.58
CA GLY A 111 -49.57 -7.05 5.90
C GLY A 111 -48.64 -7.54 7.02
N ASP A 112 -49.11 -8.49 7.81
CA ASP A 112 -48.38 -9.19 8.87
C ASP A 112 -47.74 -10.52 8.40
N VAL A 113 -47.99 -10.94 7.15
CA VAL A 113 -47.45 -12.17 6.58
C VAL A 113 -46.13 -11.89 5.84
N ILE A 114 -45.10 -12.69 6.13
CA ILE A 114 -43.81 -12.66 5.42
C ILE A 114 -43.71 -13.87 4.50
N VAL A 115 -43.56 -13.63 3.19
CA VAL A 115 -43.37 -14.66 2.17
C VAL A 115 -41.90 -14.70 1.77
N ARG A 116 -41.19 -15.79 2.09
CA ARG A 116 -39.79 -16.00 1.70
C ARG A 116 -39.69 -16.73 0.37
N ALA A 117 -39.15 -16.07 -0.66
CA ALA A 117 -39.07 -16.61 -2.01
C ALA A 117 -37.61 -16.72 -2.48
N GLY A 118 -37.18 -17.92 -2.88
CA GLY A 118 -35.90 -18.07 -3.58
C GLY A 118 -35.96 -17.52 -5.01
N ARG A 119 -34.80 -17.24 -5.62
CA ARG A 119 -34.69 -16.78 -7.02
C ARG A 119 -35.41 -17.69 -8.03
N ASP A 120 -35.47 -18.99 -7.75
CA ASP A 120 -36.07 -19.99 -8.64
C ASP A 120 -37.58 -20.21 -8.37
N ALA A 121 -38.20 -19.36 -7.55
CA ALA A 121 -39.63 -19.47 -7.27
C ALA A 121 -40.45 -19.18 -8.54
N GLU A 122 -41.28 -20.14 -8.93
CA GLU A 122 -42.18 -19.99 -10.08
C GLU A 122 -43.18 -18.85 -9.85
N GLU A 123 -43.31 -17.96 -10.84
CA GLU A 123 -44.19 -16.79 -10.78
C GLU A 123 -45.63 -17.16 -10.42
N ALA A 124 -46.19 -18.18 -11.08
CA ALA A 124 -47.56 -18.61 -10.86
C ALA A 124 -47.78 -19.09 -9.42
N HIS A 125 -46.80 -19.77 -8.82
CA HIS A 125 -46.85 -20.21 -7.44
C HIS A 125 -46.77 -19.03 -6.47
N LEU A 126 -45.80 -18.13 -6.68
CA LEU A 126 -45.61 -16.93 -5.85
C LEU A 126 -46.85 -16.02 -5.88
N ALA A 127 -47.43 -15.80 -7.06
CA ALA A 127 -48.65 -15.01 -7.21
C ALA A 127 -49.85 -15.63 -6.50
N ARG A 128 -49.98 -16.97 -6.50
CA ARG A 128 -51.01 -17.67 -5.72
C ARG A 128 -50.83 -17.47 -4.22
N VAL A 129 -49.61 -17.62 -3.71
CA VAL A 129 -49.30 -17.44 -2.29
C VAL A 129 -49.59 -15.99 -1.85
N ILE A 130 -49.16 -15.00 -2.65
CA ILE A 130 -49.42 -13.58 -2.36
C ILE A 130 -50.92 -13.28 -2.37
N ARG A 131 -51.68 -13.81 -3.34
CA ARG A 131 -53.14 -13.64 -3.35
C ARG A 131 -53.80 -14.29 -2.13
N ALA A 132 -53.40 -15.51 -1.78
CA ALA A 132 -53.91 -16.19 -0.59
C ALA A 132 -53.61 -15.41 0.70
N ALA A 133 -52.39 -14.89 0.84
CA ALA A 133 -52.00 -14.04 1.97
C ALA A 133 -52.83 -12.76 2.08
N ARG A 134 -53.20 -12.15 0.94
CA ARG A 134 -54.11 -10.99 0.91
C ARG A 134 -55.55 -11.33 1.28
N MET A 135 -56.02 -12.55 0.99
CA MET A 135 -57.39 -12.99 1.26
C MET A 135 -57.59 -13.53 2.68
N ALA A 136 -56.52 -13.94 3.35
CA ALA A 136 -56.57 -14.42 4.74
C ALA A 136 -56.67 -13.28 5.77
N ARG A 137 -56.79 -12.03 5.29
CA ARG A 137 -56.94 -10.80 6.05
C ARG A 137 -58.26 -10.14 5.70
#